data_AF-A0A3D4R411-F1
#
_entry.id   AF-A0A3D4R411-F1
#
_cell.length_a   1.000
_cell.length_b   1.000
_cell.length_c   1.000
_cell.angle_alpha   90.00
_cell.angle_beta   90.00
_cell.angle_gamma   90.00
#
_symmetry.space_group_name_H-M   'P 1'
#
loop_
_entity.id
_entity.type
_entity.pdbx_description
1 polymer ?
#
loop_
_entity_poly.entity_id
_entity_poly.type
_entity_poly.pdbx_seq_one_letter_code
_entity_poly.pdbx_strand_id
1 'polypeptide(L)' 'FLVDSPEVFLSKADGMPQDCAVNCDHLQTVSKGKIGALITFLPLQKMVEVGRAIRFALDI' A
#
# COMPACT_ATOMS: atom_id res chain seq x y z
N PHE A 1 -11.89 -17.56 -6.54
CA PHE A 1 -10.82 -17.65 -5.52
C PHE A 1 -9.66 -16.76 -5.95
N LEU A 2 -9.86 -15.44 -5.95
CA LEU A 2 -8.71 -14.56 -5.83
C LEU A 2 -8.42 -14.58 -4.33
N VAL A 3 -7.26 -15.10 -3.94
CA VAL A 3 -6.77 -14.93 -2.58
C VAL A 3 -6.46 -13.46 -2.48
N ASP A 4 -7.37 -12.70 -1.86
CA ASP A 4 -7.05 -11.34 -1.44
C ASP A 4 -5.81 -11.42 -0.53
N SER A 5 -4.90 -10.47 -0.70
CA SER A 5 -3.60 -10.43 -0.04
C SER A 5 -3.50 -9.12 0.74
N PRO A 6 -2.91 -9.12 1.95
CA PRO A 6 -2.64 -7.89 2.67
C PRO A 6 -1.49 -7.10 2.02
N GLU A 7 -0.80 -7.69 1.03
CA GLU A 7 0.28 -7.06 0.31
C GLU A 7 -0.12 -6.66 -1.12
N VAL A 8 0.23 -5.43 -1.51
CA VAL A 8 0.06 -4.91 -2.87
C VAL A 8 1.41 -4.65 -3.49
N PHE A 9 1.73 -5.39 -4.55
CA PHE A 9 2.98 -5.23 -5.30
C PHE A 9 3.07 -3.86 -5.96
N LEU A 10 4.24 -3.22 -5.83
CA LEU A 10 4.64 -1.98 -6.48
C LEU A 10 5.95 -2.19 -7.24
N SER A 11 6.08 -1.49 -8.35
CA SER A 11 7.25 -1.53 -9.21
C SER A 11 7.79 -0.14 -9.46
N LYS A 12 8.87 -0.06 -10.26
CA LYS A 12 9.38 1.22 -10.78
C LYS A 12 8.34 2.02 -11.58
N ALA A 13 7.39 1.35 -12.24
CA ALA A 13 6.32 2.03 -12.97
C ALA A 13 5.31 2.74 -12.04
N ASP A 14 5.25 2.33 -10.76
CA ASP A 14 4.42 2.94 -9.73
C ASP A 14 5.16 4.05 -8.96
N GLY A 15 6.36 4.42 -9.41
CA GLY A 15 7.19 5.48 -8.82
C GLY A 15 8.07 5.03 -7.65
N MET A 16 8.29 3.73 -7.48
CA MET A 16 9.22 3.18 -6.48
C MET A 16 10.64 3.03 -7.03
N PRO A 17 11.70 3.16 -6.20
CA PRO A 17 13.08 2.97 -6.66
C PRO A 17 13.41 1.50 -7.00
N GLN A 18 12.66 0.56 -6.42
CA GLN A 18 12.80 -0.89 -6.61
C GLN A 18 11.45 -1.56 -6.41
N ASP A 19 11.35 -2.82 -6.84
CA ASP A 19 10.16 -3.63 -6.63
C ASP A 19 9.94 -3.87 -5.14
N CYS A 20 8.73 -3.62 -4.66
CA CYS A 20 8.37 -3.71 -3.25
C CYS A 20 6.86 -3.96 -3.08
N ALA A 21 6.36 -3.91 -1.85
CA ALA A 21 4.94 -4.02 -1.58
C ALA A 21 4.48 -3.00 -0.52
N VAL A 22 3.24 -2.55 -0.66
CA VAL A 22 2.50 -1.98 0.47
C VAL A 22 2.04 -3.14 1.34
N ASN A 23 2.56 -3.23 2.57
CA ASN A 23 2.19 -4.28 3.52
C ASN A 23 1.09 -3.77 4.47
N CYS A 24 -0.13 -4.26 4.30
CA CYS A 24 -1.30 -3.86 5.10
C CYS A 24 -1.45 -4.66 6.42
N ASP A 25 -0.64 -5.71 6.66
CA ASP A 25 -0.61 -6.39 7.96
C ASP A 25 0.03 -5.51 9.05
N HIS A 26 0.87 -4.56 8.64
CA HIS A 26 1.63 -3.68 9.54
C HIS A 26 1.13 -2.23 9.51
N LEU A 27 -0.19 -2.02 9.37
CA LEU A 27 -0.76 -0.68 9.43
C LEU A 27 -0.53 -0.02 10.79
N GLN A 28 -0.10 1.24 10.76
CA GLN A 28 0.23 2.01 11.97
C GLN A 28 -0.26 3.44 11.85
N THR A 29 -0.76 3.98 12.96
CA THR A 29 -0.98 5.42 13.09
C THR A 29 0.32 6.10 13.49
N VAL A 30 0.69 7.16 12.78
CA VAL A 30 1.88 7.96 13.10
C VAL A 30 1.51 9.43 13.29
N SER A 31 2.23 10.13 14.16
CA SER A 31 2.05 11.58 14.32
C SER A 31 2.46 12.33 13.04
N LYS A 32 1.70 13.35 12.63
CA LYS A 32 1.96 14.10 11.39
C LYS A 32 3.39 14.66 11.30
N GLY A 33 3.96 15.11 12.42
CA GLY A 33 5.34 15.62 12.47
C GLY A 33 6.44 14.59 12.19
N LYS A 34 6.10 13.28 12.15
CA LYS A 34 7.02 12.21 11.78
C LYS A 34 6.99 11.87 10.27
N ILE A 35 6.07 12.45 9.50
CA ILE A 35 5.96 12.20 8.06
C ILE A 35 6.94 13.13 7.32
N GLY A 36 7.83 12.55 6.53
CA GLY A 36 8.83 13.28 5.74
C GLY A 36 8.27 13.89 4.45
N ALA A 37 9.18 14.22 3.53
CA ALA A 37 8.81 14.70 2.20
C ALA A 37 8.04 13.64 1.40
N LEU A 38 7.18 14.10 0.49
CA LEU A 38 6.48 13.23 -0.46
C LEU A 38 7.48 12.56 -1.40
N ILE A 39 7.36 11.25 -1.56
CA ILE A 39 8.23 10.45 -2.45
C ILE A 39 7.58 10.13 -3.81
N THR A 40 6.29 9.84 -3.84
CA THR A 40 5.55 9.45 -5.05
C THR A 40 4.03 9.51 -4.82
N PHE A 41 3.27 9.42 -5.91
CA PHE A 41 1.83 9.15 -5.92
C PHE A 41 1.57 7.81 -6.59
N LEU A 42 0.67 7.00 -6.02
CA LEU A 42 0.27 5.74 -6.64
C LEU A 42 -0.87 5.97 -7.65
N PRO A 43 -0.90 5.26 -8.79
CA PRO A 43 -2.03 5.27 -9.70
C PRO A 43 -3.33 4.85 -9.01
N LEU A 44 -4.48 5.33 -9.52
CA LEU A 44 -5.80 5.01 -8.96
C LEU A 44 -6.05 3.50 -8.83
N GLN A 45 -5.58 2.72 -9.81
CA GLN A 45 -5.71 1.25 -9.80
C GLN A 45 -5.00 0.63 -8.60
N LYS A 46 -3.79 1.11 -8.26
CA LYS A 46 -3.06 0.69 -7.06
C LYS A 46 -3.75 1.10 -5.77
N MET A 47 -4.35 2.29 -5.74
CA MET A 47 -5.13 2.71 -4.57
C MET A 47 -6.38 1.83 -4.34
N VAL A 48 -7.03 1.34 -5.40
CA VAL A 48 -8.13 0.37 -5.30
C VAL A 48 -7.63 -0.98 -4.77
N GLU A 49 -6.48 -1.47 -5.24
CA GLU A 49 -5.83 -2.68 -4.71
C GLU A 49 -5.51 -2.54 -3.22
N VAL A 50 -4.93 -1.41 -2.80
CA VAL A 50 -4.63 -1.11 -1.38
C VAL A 50 -5.91 -1.12 -0.56
N GLY A 51 -7.01 -0.53 -1.05
CA GLY A 51 -8.29 -0.57 -0.35
C GLY A 51 -8.82 -1.99 -0.11
N ARG A 52 -8.62 -2.91 -1.06
CA ARG A 52 -8.96 -4.33 -0.89
C ARG A 52 -8.01 -5.03 0.09
N ALA A 53 -6.72 -4.77 -0.01
CA ALA A 53 -5.71 -5.35 0.89
C ALA A 53 -5.91 -4.93 2.35
N ILE A 54 -6.29 -3.67 2.61
CA ILE A 54 -6.65 -3.19 3.95
C ILE A 54 -7.86 -3.95 4.50
N ARG A 55 -8.91 -4.13 3.68
CA ARG A 55 -10.11 -4.87 4.07
C ARG A 55 -9.81 -6.33 4.39
N PHE A 56 -8.98 -6.96 3.56
CA PHE A 56 -8.48 -8.30 3.81
C PHE A 56 -7.69 -8.39 5.12
N ALA A 57 -6.73 -7.49 5.34
CA ALA A 57 -5.92 -7.47 6.57
C ALA A 57 -6.74 -7.22 7.84
N LEU A 58 -7.89 -6.54 7.73
CA LEU A 58 -8.77 -6.20 8.83
C LEU A 58 -10.01 -7.12 8.96
N ASP A 59 -10.17 -8.09 8.06
CA ASP A 59 -11.31 -9.02 8.00
C ASP A 59 -12.70 -8.31 7.90
N ILE A 60 -12.83 -7.32 6.99
CA ILE A 60 -14.05 -6.50 6.78
C ILE A 60 -14.52 -6.36 5.33
#